data_AF-A0A2G0CGF6-F1
#
_entry.id   AF-A0A2G0CGF6-F1
#
_cell.length_a   1.000
_cell.length_b   1.000
_cell.length_c   1.000
_cell.angle_alpha   90.00
_cell.angle_beta   90.00
_cell.angle_gamma   90.00
#
_symmetry.space_group_name_H-M   'P 1'
#
loop_
_entity.id
_entity.type
_entity.pdbx_description
1 polymer ?
#
loop_
_entity_poly.entity_id
_entity_poly.type
_entity_poly.pdbx_seq_one_letter_code
_entity_poly.pdbx_strand_id
1 'polypeptide(L)'
;MPQYSWNITGHQGANYKLGLFHGDKTHHVVLHCNDRVVQIDFEVRESKTYSVFLDQELCEVSIDHTGGNHYDYSCRINHEAKTPLNQLRKSHRDSQSRMERTRIVVAGCVVLLVFALLLGTSLG
;
A
#
# COMPACT_ATOMS: atom_id res chain seq x y z
N MET A 1 1.44 27.87 -8.45
CA MET A 1 1.98 27.48 -7.14
C MET A 1 1.15 26.32 -6.63
N PRO A 2 1.59 25.08 -6.85
CA PRO A 2 0.89 23.91 -6.38
C PRO A 2 1.05 23.77 -4.87
N GLN A 3 -0.10 23.77 -4.20
CA GLN A 3 -0.22 23.31 -2.83
C GLN A 3 -1.22 22.17 -2.83
N TYR A 4 -0.74 20.98 -2.50
CA TYR A 4 -1.55 19.77 -2.43
C TYR A 4 -1.74 19.33 -0.99
N SER A 5 -2.89 18.72 -0.72
CA SER A 5 -3.18 18.11 0.56
C SER A 5 -3.96 16.83 0.36
N TRP A 6 -3.57 15.79 1.09
CA TRP A 6 -4.24 14.49 1.10
C TRP A 6 -4.63 14.13 2.54
N ASN A 7 -5.83 13.59 2.69
CA ASN A 7 -6.29 13.01 3.95
C ASN A 7 -6.03 11.50 3.92
N ILE A 8 -5.35 11.01 4.94
CA ILE A 8 -4.91 9.61 5.02
C ILE A 8 -5.37 9.06 6.36
N THR A 9 -6.11 7.95 6.31
CA THR A 9 -6.49 7.22 7.51
C THR A 9 -5.40 6.19 7.79
N GLY A 10 -4.70 6.35 8.92
CA GLY A 10 -3.67 5.42 9.36
C GLY A 10 -4.25 4.10 9.87
N HIS A 11 -3.37 3.14 10.17
CA HIS A 11 -3.76 1.79 10.53
C HIS A 11 -4.70 1.73 11.75
N GLN A 12 -4.45 2.57 12.76
CA GLN A 12 -5.28 2.66 13.98
C GLN A 12 -6.52 3.55 13.84
N GLY A 13 -6.86 4.01 12.63
CA GLY A 13 -8.03 4.85 12.36
C GLY A 13 -7.83 6.35 12.58
N ALA A 14 -6.64 6.78 13.01
CA ALA A 14 -6.30 8.20 13.09
C ALA A 14 -6.21 8.83 11.70
N ASN A 15 -6.70 10.06 11.55
CA ASN A 15 -6.63 10.80 10.30
C ASN A 15 -5.43 11.76 10.30
N TYR A 16 -4.68 11.74 9.20
CA TYR A 16 -3.52 12.57 8.96
C TYR A 16 -3.76 13.42 7.72
N LYS A 17 -3.45 14.71 7.81
CA LYS A 17 -3.47 15.63 6.68
C LYS A 17 -2.04 15.85 6.23
N LEU A 18 -1.66 15.17 5.15
CA LEU A 18 -0.35 15.33 4.53
C LEU A 18 -0.42 16.42 3.47
N GLY A 19 0.44 17.42 3.55
CA GLY A 19 0.48 18.53 2.62
C GLY A 19 1.84 18.72 2.00
N LEU A 20 1.84 19.07 0.72
CA LEU A 20 3.03 19.33 -0.07
C LEU A 20 2.92 20.73 -0.67
N PHE A 21 3.93 21.54 -0.40
CA PHE A 21 4.21 22.77 -1.13
C PHE A 21 5.37 22.51 -2.07
N HIS A 22 5.25 22.91 -3.34
CA HIS A 22 6.34 22.91 -4.31
C HIS A 22 6.35 24.26 -5.05
N GLY A 23 7.41 25.04 -4.87
CA GLY A 23 7.48 26.40 -5.42
C GLY A 23 7.72 26.43 -6.92
N ASP A 24 6.85 27.09 -7.71
CA ASP A 24 6.95 27.14 -9.18
C ASP A 24 8.30 27.64 -9.73
N LYS A 25 8.94 28.59 -9.03
CA LYS A 25 10.17 29.26 -9.49
C LYS A 25 11.41 28.75 -8.79
N THR A 26 11.30 28.53 -7.48
CA THR A 26 12.42 28.13 -6.61
C THR A 26 12.57 26.63 -6.53
N HIS A 27 11.53 25.88 -6.89
CA HIS A 27 11.44 24.42 -6.73
C HIS A 27 11.73 23.97 -5.30
N HIS A 28 11.50 24.85 -4.32
CA HIS A 28 11.59 24.49 -2.91
C HIS A 28 10.38 23.65 -2.53
N VAL A 29 10.62 22.58 -1.81
CA VAL A 29 9.61 21.64 -1.36
C VAL A 29 9.49 21.72 0.16
N VAL A 30 8.25 21.77 0.63
CA VAL A 30 7.91 21.58 2.04
C VAL A 30 6.85 20.52 2.13
N LEU A 31 7.18 19.42 2.80
CA LEU A 31 6.23 18.38 3.19
C LEU A 31 5.85 18.60 4.66
N HIS A 32 4.56 18.63 4.94
CA HIS A 32 4.04 18.78 6.29
C HIS A 32 2.94 17.73 6.59
N CYS A 33 2.76 17.42 7.86
CA CYS A 33 1.70 16.55 8.36
C CYS A 33 1.01 17.24 9.54
N ASN A 34 -0.30 17.41 9.48
CA ASN A 34 -1.09 18.10 10.51
C ASN A 34 -0.46 19.46 10.89
N ASP A 35 -0.14 20.26 9.88
CA ASP A 35 0.48 21.58 9.96
C ASP A 35 1.89 21.62 10.59
N ARG A 36 2.53 20.45 10.79
CA ARG A 36 3.94 20.35 11.22
C ARG A 36 4.82 19.96 10.06
N VAL A 37 5.90 20.71 9.85
CA VAL A 37 6.90 20.38 8.81
C VAL A 37 7.58 19.06 9.13
N VAL A 38 7.64 18.17 8.16
CA VAL A 38 8.26 16.84 8.26
C VAL A 38 9.51 16.76 7.40
N GLN A 39 9.50 17.39 6.22
CA GLN A 39 10.64 17.45 5.32
C GLN A 39 10.70 18.81 4.62
N ILE A 40 11.91 19.33 4.46
CA ILE A 40 12.21 20.46 3.57
C ILE A 40 13.25 19.98 2.57
N ASP A 41 13.13 20.43 1.32
CA ASP A 41 14.11 20.20 0.29
C ASP A 41 14.19 21.41 -0.65
N PHE A 42 15.38 21.71 -1.16
CA PHE A 42 15.62 22.91 -1.96
C PHE A 42 15.94 22.52 -3.40
N GLU A 43 15.36 23.27 -4.35
CA GLU A 43 15.65 23.15 -5.78
C GLU A 43 15.34 21.77 -6.40
N VAL A 44 14.20 21.19 -6.04
CA VAL A 44 13.71 19.89 -6.52
C VAL A 44 13.14 20.05 -7.94
N ARG A 45 14.03 20.08 -8.93
CA ARG A 45 13.65 20.27 -10.35
C ARG A 45 13.21 18.98 -11.03
N GLU A 46 13.65 17.83 -10.52
CA GLU A 46 13.42 16.49 -11.09
C GLU A 46 12.43 15.69 -10.26
N SER A 47 11.98 14.55 -10.80
CA SER A 47 11.10 13.62 -10.08
C SER A 47 11.71 13.18 -8.75
N LYS A 48 10.92 13.24 -7.68
CA LYS A 48 11.35 12.84 -6.34
C LYS A 48 10.21 12.30 -5.51
N THR A 49 10.49 11.25 -4.75
CA THR A 49 9.54 10.65 -3.80
C THR A 49 10.04 10.85 -2.38
N TYR A 50 9.16 11.32 -1.51
CA TYR A 50 9.38 11.42 -0.07
C TYR A 50 8.60 10.32 0.62
N SER A 51 9.22 9.68 1.61
CA SER A 51 8.58 8.64 2.40
C SER A 51 8.44 9.11 3.84
N VAL A 52 7.25 8.96 4.40
CA VAL A 52 6.92 9.34 5.78
C VAL A 52 6.10 8.23 6.43
N PHE A 53 6.42 7.91 7.68
CA PHE A 53 5.55 7.03 8.47
C PHE A 53 4.41 7.82 9.10
N LEU A 54 3.19 7.38 8.83
CA LEU A 54 1.97 7.86 9.48
C LEU A 54 1.44 6.72 10.36
N ASP A 55 1.72 6.82 11.66
CA ASP A 55 1.57 5.70 12.59
C ASP A 55 2.42 4.50 12.10
N GLN A 56 1.80 3.43 11.60
CA GLN A 56 2.49 2.23 11.09
C GLN A 56 2.45 2.12 9.56
N GLU A 57 1.78 3.06 8.88
CA GLU A 57 1.72 3.11 7.43
C GLU A 57 2.92 3.87 6.86
N LEU A 58 3.59 3.27 5.87
CA LEU A 58 4.56 4.00 5.05
C LEU A 58 3.81 4.72 3.94
N CYS A 59 3.79 6.04 4.00
CA CYS A 59 3.20 6.89 2.98
C CYS A 59 4.29 7.47 2.08
N GLU A 60 4.02 7.49 0.78
CA GLU A 60 4.89 8.08 -0.24
C GLU A 60 4.20 9.26 -0.91
N VAL A 61 4.90 10.40 -0.96
CA VAL A 61 4.51 11.57 -1.74
C VAL A 61 5.47 11.69 -2.90
N SER A 62 4.96 11.58 -4.11
CA SER A 62 5.74 11.67 -5.33
C SER A 62 5.47 12.99 -6.04
N ILE A 63 6.56 13.62 -6.47
CA ILE A 63 6.59 14.68 -7.47
C ILE A 63 7.14 14.01 -8.71
N ASP A 64 6.35 13.93 -9.77
CA ASP A 64 6.73 13.33 -11.04
C ASP A 64 6.90 14.44 -12.08
N HIS A 65 8.13 14.68 -12.54
CA HIS A 65 8.42 15.63 -13.61
C HIS A 65 8.02 15.03 -14.95
N THR A 66 6.98 15.59 -15.57
CA THR A 66 6.40 15.08 -16.83
C THR A 66 6.90 15.85 -18.06
N GLY A 67 7.92 16.70 -17.88
CA GLY A 67 8.60 17.43 -18.94
C GLY A 67 8.33 18.93 -18.94
N GLY A 68 9.33 19.71 -19.37
CA GLY A 68 9.28 21.17 -19.31
C GLY A 68 9.14 21.66 -17.87
N ASN A 69 8.08 22.41 -17.57
CA ASN A 69 7.75 22.88 -16.21
C ASN A 69 6.51 22.17 -15.63
N HIS A 70 6.18 20.99 -16.15
CA HIS A 70 5.01 20.23 -15.70
C HIS A 70 5.41 19.18 -14.66
N TYR A 71 4.59 19.10 -13.62
CA TYR A 71 4.79 18.21 -12.49
C TYR A 71 3.44 17.62 -12.09
N ASP A 72 3.43 16.31 -11.88
CA ASP A 72 2.32 15.60 -11.28
C ASP A 72 2.64 15.28 -9.81
N TYR A 73 1.59 15.25 -8.99
CA TYR A 73 1.71 15.10 -7.55
C TYR A 73 0.80 13.99 -7.08
N SER A 74 1.36 13.00 -6.41
CA SER A 74 0.60 11.87 -5.90
C SER A 74 1.00 11.52 -4.49
N CYS A 75 0.06 10.89 -3.78
CA CYS A 75 0.25 10.42 -2.43
C CYS A 75 -0.38 9.04 -2.30
N ARG A 76 0.39 8.06 -1.82
CA ARG A 76 -0.08 6.67 -1.69
C ARG A 76 0.50 6.00 -0.45
N ILE A 77 -0.24 5.05 0.11
CA ILE A 77 0.29 4.13 1.10
C ILE A 77 1.06 3.03 0.37
N ASN A 78 2.33 2.84 0.71
CA ASN A 78 3.15 1.78 0.13
C ASN A 78 2.91 0.47 0.90
N HIS A 79 2.13 -0.43 0.31
CA HIS A 79 1.83 -1.76 0.84
C HIS A 79 2.84 -2.85 0.45
N GLU A 80 3.84 -2.51 -0.37
CA GLU A 80 4.81 -3.45 -0.93
C GLU A 80 6.16 -3.39 -0.21
N ALA A 81 6.53 -2.22 0.31
CA ALA A 81 7.73 -2.03 1.10
C ALA A 81 7.77 -3.00 2.29
N LYS A 82 8.97 -3.46 2.64
CA LYS A 82 9.21 -4.41 3.75
C LYS A 82 9.11 -3.72 5.12
N THR A 83 7.94 -3.19 5.45
CA THR A 83 7.62 -2.65 6.78
C THR A 83 7.06 -3.74 7.69
N PRO A 84 7.16 -3.60 9.03
CA PRO A 84 6.56 -4.55 9.96
C PRO A 84 5.06 -4.80 9.71
N LEU A 85 4.29 -3.73 9.45
CA LEU A 85 2.86 -3.83 9.17
C LEU A 85 2.56 -4.55 7.85
N ASN A 86 3.32 -4.27 6.78
CA ASN A 86 3.14 -4.95 5.50
C ASN A 86 3.53 -6.43 5.57
N GLN A 87 4.57 -6.76 6.35
CA GLN A 87 4.94 -8.14 6.62
C GLN A 87 3.83 -8.89 7.37
N LEU A 88 3.25 -8.27 8.40
CA LEU A 88 2.12 -8.83 9.14
C LEU A 88 0.91 -9.08 8.23
N ARG A 89 0.54 -8.09 7.40
CA ARG A 89 -0.53 -8.22 6.39
C ARG A 89 -0.27 -9.36 5.43
N LYS A 90 0.97 -9.47 4.94
CA LYS A 90 1.37 -10.54 4.02
C LYS A 90 1.27 -11.91 4.68
N SER A 91 1.77 -12.08 5.91
CA SER A 91 1.67 -13.35 6.62
C SER A 91 0.23 -13.78 6.88
N HIS A 92 -0.67 -12.84 7.20
CA HIS A 92 -2.08 -13.15 7.36
C HIS A 92 -2.72 -13.62 6.04
N ARG A 93 -2.50 -12.89 4.94
CA ARG A 93 -2.99 -13.31 3.61
C ARG A 93 -2.44 -14.67 3.17
N ASP A 94 -1.15 -14.89 3.37
CA ASP A 94 -0.49 -16.16 3.03
C ASP A 94 -1.06 -17.31 3.86
N SER A 95 -1.33 -17.09 5.15
CA SER A 95 -1.94 -18.10 6.03
C SER A 95 -3.38 -18.45 5.60
N GLN A 96 -4.18 -17.46 5.21
CA GLN A 96 -5.54 -17.66 4.73
C GLN A 96 -5.56 -18.41 3.40
N SER A 97 -4.73 -18.00 2.44
CA SER A 97 -4.65 -18.67 1.13
C SER A 97 -4.17 -20.11 1.26
N ARG A 98 -3.22 -20.39 2.17
CA ARG A 98 -2.80 -21.77 2.48
C ARG A 98 -3.97 -22.58 3.03
N MET A 99 -4.70 -22.04 3.99
CA MET A 99 -5.88 -22.69 4.58
C MET A 99 -6.95 -23.00 3.52
N GLU A 100 -7.24 -22.05 2.63
CA GLU A 100 -8.21 -22.24 1.53
C GLU A 100 -7.78 -23.34 0.57
N ARG A 101 -6.51 -23.33 0.13
CA ARG A 101 -5.97 -24.39 -0.74
C ARG A 101 -6.08 -25.75 -0.07
N THR A 102 -5.71 -25.86 1.21
CA THR A 102 -5.82 -27.11 1.95
C THR A 102 -7.28 -27.57 2.07
N ARG A 103 -8.23 -26.66 2.34
CA ARG A 103 -9.66 -27.00 2.40
C ARG A 103 -10.19 -27.54 1.08
N ILE A 104 -9.84 -26.92 -0.06
CA ILE A 104 -10.26 -27.38 -1.39
C ILE A 104 -9.70 -28.77 -1.69
N VAL A 105 -8.42 -29.00 -1.40
CA VAL A 105 -7.78 -30.31 -1.59
C VAL A 105 -8.47 -31.38 -0.75
N VAL A 106 -8.70 -31.12 0.55
CA VAL A 106 -9.37 -32.06 1.45
C VAL A 106 -10.80 -32.36 0.99
N ALA A 107 -11.57 -31.34 0.62
CA ALA A 107 -12.93 -31.52 0.11
C ALA A 107 -12.95 -32.38 -1.17
N GLY A 108 -12.04 -32.13 -2.11
CA GLY A 108 -11.89 -32.93 -3.33
C GLY A 108 -11.56 -34.38 -3.04
N CYS A 109 -10.63 -34.66 -2.11
CA CYS A 109 -10.32 -36.02 -1.68
C CYS A 109 -11.53 -36.73 -1.07
N VAL A 110 -12.31 -36.05 -0.21
CA VAL A 110 -13.52 -36.63 0.39
C VAL A 110 -14.55 -36.98 -0.67
N VAL A 111 -14.80 -36.10 -1.64
CA VAL A 111 -15.73 -36.36 -2.75
C VAL A 111 -15.29 -37.58 -3.57
N LEU A 112 -14.00 -37.67 -3.90
CA LEU A 112 -13.45 -38.82 -4.64
C LEU A 112 -13.59 -40.13 -3.86
N LEU A 113 -13.35 -40.13 -2.55
CA LEU A 113 -13.52 -41.30 -1.69
C LEU A 113 -14.97 -41.77 -1.62
N VAL A 114 -15.92 -40.84 -1.43
CA VAL A 114 -17.35 -41.15 -1.43
C VAL A 114 -17.78 -41.73 -2.79
N PHE A 115 -17.32 -41.13 -3.90
CA PHE A 115 -17.61 -41.63 -5.24
C PHE A 115 -17.06 -43.05 -5.47
N ALA A 116 -15.83 -43.32 -5.04
CA ALA A 116 -15.23 -44.65 -5.14
C ALA A 116 -15.99 -45.70 -4.31
N LEU A 117 -16.44 -45.36 -3.10
CA LEU A 117 -17.26 -46.24 -2.27
C LEU A 117 -18.60 -46.55 -2.92
N LEU A 118 -19.29 -45.55 -3.47
CA LEU A 118 -20.57 -45.73 -4.16
C LEU A 118 -20.44 -46.63 -5.40
N LEU A 119 -19.39 -46.45 -6.20
CA LEU A 119 -19.11 -47.32 -7.36
C LEU A 119 -18.80 -48.76 -6.93
N GLY A 120 -17.97 -48.93 -5.88
CA GLY A 120 -17.63 -50.26 -5.36
C GLY A 120 -18.83 -51.05 -4.86
N THR A 121 -19.82 -50.38 -4.25
CA THR A 121 -21.08 -51.02 -3.81
C THR A 121 -22.05 -51.36 -4.95
N SER A 122 -21.85 -50.81 -6.16
CA SER A 122 -22.73 -51.06 -7.30
C SER A 122 -22.25 -52.19 -8.22
N LEU A 123 -20.99 -52.63 -8.06
CA LEU A 123 -20.37 -53.68 -8.87
C LEU A 123 -20.22 -55.04 -8.15
N GLY A 124 -20.63 -55.17 -6.89
CA GLY A 124 -20.59 -56.42 -6.11
C GLY A 124 -21.98 -56.88 -5.72
#